data_AF-A0A4R6U805-F1
#
_entry.id   AF-A0A4R6U805-F1
#
_cell.length_a   1.000
_cell.length_b   1.000
_cell.length_c   1.000
_cell.angle_alpha   90.00
_cell.angle_beta   90.00
_cell.angle_gamma   90.00
#
_symmetry.space_group_name_H-M   'P 1'
#
loop_
_entity.id
_entity.type
_entity.pdbx_description
1 polymer ?
#
loop_
_entity_poly.entity_id
_entity_poly.type
_entity_poly.pdbx_seq_one_letter_code
_entity_poly.pdbx_strand_id
1 'polypeptide(L)'
;MSRALSGQPANEQPPAPPVLPEGPWVTLTSASNTAFAGPWGVSFTANLTPDKETGLGKWSERNFIDTIRTGRHLGRGREILPPMPIGVYRQMTDNDLASIFAYLQTLPPISNKVPEPLPPASAAAH
;
A
#
# COMPACT_ATOMS: atom_id res chain seq x y z
N MET A 1 20.07 -7.61 -4.18
CA MET A 1 18.89 -6.71 -4.15
C MET A 1 17.72 -7.35 -4.89
N SER A 2 17.14 -8.45 -4.40
CA SER A 2 16.23 -9.31 -5.20
C SER A 2 14.72 -9.08 -4.97
N ARG A 3 14.31 -8.06 -4.20
CA ARG A 3 12.89 -7.83 -3.82
C ARG A 3 12.43 -6.36 -3.77
N ALA A 4 13.16 -5.45 -4.42
CA ALA A 4 12.79 -4.04 -4.43
C ALA A 4 11.35 -3.84 -4.97
N LEU A 5 10.56 -3.00 -4.29
CA LEU A 5 9.20 -2.61 -4.69
C LEU A 5 8.15 -3.75 -4.74
N SER A 6 8.46 -4.92 -4.18
CA SER A 6 7.55 -6.07 -4.16
C SER A 6 6.61 -6.13 -2.95
N GLY A 7 6.66 -5.16 -2.04
CA GLY A 7 5.76 -5.05 -0.88
C GLY A 7 6.16 -5.88 0.35
N GLN A 8 5.23 -6.00 1.31
CA GLN A 8 5.40 -6.86 2.51
C GLN A 8 5.64 -8.31 2.08
N PRO A 9 6.70 -8.99 2.57
CA PRO A 9 6.94 -10.38 2.23
C PRO A 9 5.78 -11.28 2.67
N ALA A 10 5.26 -12.10 1.75
CA ALA A 10 4.14 -13.01 2.03
C ALA A 10 4.44 -14.06 3.12
N ASN A 11 5.72 -14.35 3.37
CA ASN A 11 6.19 -15.28 4.39
C ASN A 11 6.57 -14.61 5.72
N GLU A 12 6.44 -13.29 5.84
CA GLU A 12 6.65 -12.56 7.09
C GLU A 12 5.32 -12.44 7.84
N GLN A 13 5.30 -12.88 9.10
CA GLN A 13 4.11 -12.77 9.94
C GLN A 13 3.72 -11.29 10.10
N PRO A 14 2.48 -10.91 9.76
CA PRO A 14 2.00 -9.56 9.98
C PRO A 14 2.05 -9.18 11.46
N PRO A 15 2.37 -7.91 11.80
CA PRO A 15 2.21 -7.45 13.17
C PRO A 15 0.72 -7.49 13.55
N ALA A 16 0.45 -7.81 14.82
CA ALA A 16 -0.91 -7.74 15.33
C ALA A 16 -1.38 -6.28 15.38
N PRO A 17 -2.69 -6.00 15.15
CA PRO A 17 -3.25 -4.67 15.37
C PRO A 17 -2.98 -4.22 16.81
N PRO A 18 -2.38 -3.05 17.02
CA PRO A 18 -2.04 -2.57 18.35
C PRO A 18 -3.31 -2.12 19.08
N VAL A 19 -3.36 -2.36 20.39
CA VAL A 19 -4.29 -1.66 21.27
C VAL A 19 -3.65 -0.33 21.62
N LEU A 20 -4.17 0.75 21.05
CA LEU A 20 -3.61 2.08 21.26
C LEU A 20 -4.23 2.76 22.49
N PRO A 21 -3.43 3.35 23.38
CA PRO A 21 -3.95 4.14 24.49
C PRO A 21 -4.61 5.43 24.00
N GLU A 22 -5.51 6.00 24.80
CA GLU A 22 -5.98 7.37 24.59
C GLU A 22 -4.80 8.34 24.83
N GLY A 23 -4.31 8.99 23.77
CA GLY A 23 -3.10 9.81 23.82
C GLY A 23 -2.50 10.05 22.44
N PRO A 24 -1.29 10.62 22.35
CA PRO A 24 -0.65 10.83 21.05
C PRO A 24 -0.51 9.47 20.34
N TRP A 25 -1.04 9.39 19.13
CA TRP A 25 -0.99 8.16 18.35
C TRP A 25 0.46 7.86 17.98
N VAL A 26 0.86 6.59 18.15
CA VAL A 26 2.18 6.09 17.74
C VAL A 26 1.98 5.19 16.52
N THR A 27 2.85 5.31 15.53
CA THR A 27 2.93 4.35 14.43
C THR A 27 4.03 3.34 14.72
N LEU A 28 3.68 2.05 14.68
CA LEU A 28 4.64 0.96 14.75
C LEU A 28 4.96 0.50 13.33
N THR A 29 6.24 0.26 13.05
CA THR A 29 6.70 -0.23 11.75
C THR A 29 7.38 -1.59 11.94
N SER A 30 7.19 -2.52 11.01
CA SER A 30 7.95 -3.77 11.01
C SER A 30 9.44 -3.52 10.78
N ALA A 31 10.30 -4.49 11.15
CA ALA A 31 11.73 -4.41 10.88
C ALA A 31 12.05 -4.30 9.38
N SER A 32 11.18 -4.84 8.53
CA SER A 32 11.25 -4.73 7.07
C SER A 32 10.77 -3.39 6.51
N ASN A 33 10.20 -2.50 7.34
CA ASN A 33 9.54 -1.26 6.93
C ASN A 33 8.44 -1.48 5.88
N THR A 34 7.74 -2.61 5.96
CA THR A 34 6.67 -2.95 5.01
C THR A 34 5.31 -3.21 5.64
N ALA A 35 5.21 -3.25 6.97
CA ALA A 35 3.95 -3.22 7.72
C ALA A 35 3.93 -2.03 8.67
N PHE A 36 2.78 -1.36 8.75
CA PHE A 36 2.57 -0.15 9.54
C PHE A 36 1.29 -0.28 10.35
N ALA A 37 1.38 -0.01 11.63
CA ALA A 37 0.27 -0.12 12.55
C ALA A 37 -0.02 1.20 13.24
N GLY A 38 -1.29 1.58 13.31
CA GLY A 38 -1.76 2.84 13.90
C GLY A 38 -3.27 2.83 14.15
N PRO A 39 -3.89 4.00 14.42
CA PRO A 39 -5.32 4.10 14.70
C PRO A 39 -6.23 3.57 13.57
N TRP A 40 -5.70 3.45 12.35
CA TRP A 40 -6.39 2.87 11.20
C TRP A 40 -6.30 1.33 11.12
N GLY A 41 -5.63 0.67 12.07
CA GLY A 41 -5.33 -0.75 12.02
C GLY A 41 -3.92 -1.03 11.49
N VAL A 42 -3.75 -2.12 10.73
CA VAL A 42 -2.47 -2.53 10.13
C VAL A 42 -2.56 -2.44 8.62
N SER A 43 -1.63 -1.71 8.00
CA SER A 43 -1.49 -1.59 6.56
C SER A 43 -0.15 -2.17 6.10
N PHE A 44 -0.11 -2.58 4.83
CA PHE A 44 1.05 -3.22 4.22
C PHE A 44 1.46 -2.47 2.96
N THR A 45 2.77 -2.38 2.72
CA THR A 45 3.32 -1.89 1.46
C THR A 45 2.91 -2.83 0.34
N ALA A 46 2.29 -2.29 -0.71
CA ALA A 46 1.82 -3.06 -1.86
C ALA A 46 2.97 -3.54 -2.75
N ASN A 47 2.71 -4.57 -3.55
CA ASN A 47 3.58 -4.98 -4.64
C ASN A 47 3.38 -4.05 -5.85
N LEU A 48 4.38 -3.23 -6.15
CA LEU A 48 4.33 -2.25 -7.24
C LEU A 48 4.95 -2.79 -8.54
N THR A 49 5.45 -4.03 -8.55
CA THR A 49 6.03 -4.66 -9.75
C THR A 49 4.92 -5.01 -10.76
N PRO A 50 5.23 -5.22 -12.06
CA PRO A 50 4.23 -5.55 -13.08
C PRO A 50 3.79 -7.02 -13.04
N ASP A 51 3.89 -7.68 -11.89
CA ASP A 51 3.33 -9.02 -11.71
C ASP A 51 1.81 -8.98 -11.93
N LYS A 52 1.30 -9.91 -12.75
CA LYS A 52 -0.10 -9.92 -13.18
C LYS A 52 -1.07 -10.38 -12.10
N GLU A 53 -0.62 -11.18 -11.14
CA GLU A 53 -1.51 -11.77 -10.14
C GLU A 53 -1.48 -11.04 -8.81
N THR A 54 -0.33 -10.48 -8.45
CA THR A 54 -0.07 -9.92 -7.13
C THR A 54 0.40 -8.48 -7.15
N GLY A 55 0.72 -7.91 -8.33
CA GLY A 55 1.21 -6.55 -8.50
C GLY A 55 0.34 -5.70 -9.44
N LEU A 56 0.98 -4.78 -10.16
CA LEU A 56 0.34 -3.79 -11.04
C LEU A 56 0.17 -4.27 -12.49
N GLY A 57 0.47 -5.54 -12.80
CA GLY A 57 0.49 -6.02 -14.19
C GLY A 57 -0.88 -6.02 -14.89
N LYS A 58 -1.98 -5.96 -14.14
CA LYS A 58 -3.35 -5.84 -14.65
C LYS A 58 -3.92 -4.41 -14.56
N TRP A 59 -3.16 -3.47 -13.99
CA TRP A 59 -3.61 -2.09 -13.83
C TRP A 59 -3.47 -1.34 -15.15
N SER A 60 -4.46 -0.53 -15.48
CA SER A 60 -4.30 0.49 -16.52
C SER A 60 -3.64 1.73 -15.92
N GLU A 61 -2.97 2.52 -16.76
CA GLU A 61 -2.42 3.83 -16.36
C GLU A 61 -3.50 4.71 -15.74
N ARG A 62 -4.71 4.71 -16.34
CA ARG A 62 -5.87 5.43 -15.81
C ARG A 62 -6.23 4.97 -14.39
N ASN A 63 -6.28 3.66 -14.14
CA ASN A 63 -6.59 3.15 -12.81
C ASN A 63 -5.52 3.56 -11.78
N PHE A 64 -4.25 3.59 -12.19
CA PHE A 64 -3.15 4.08 -11.35
C PHE A 64 -3.31 5.57 -11.03
N ILE A 65 -3.52 6.41 -12.04
CA ILE A 65 -3.74 7.86 -11.87
C ILE A 65 -4.97 8.12 -11.00
N ASP A 66 -6.10 7.49 -11.30
CA ASP A 66 -7.35 7.62 -10.54
C ASP A 66 -7.14 7.20 -9.07
N THR A 67 -6.34 6.16 -8.82
CA THR A 67 -5.99 5.74 -7.45
C THR A 67 -5.21 6.82 -6.71
N ILE A 68 -4.21 7.42 -7.35
CA ILE A 68 -3.40 8.49 -6.74
C ILE A 68 -4.22 9.76 -6.52
N ARG A 69 -5.07 10.14 -7.48
CA ARG A 69 -5.90 11.35 -7.43
C ARG A 69 -6.96 11.27 -6.32
N THR A 70 -7.65 10.14 -6.25
CA THR A 70 -8.77 9.95 -5.32
C THR A 70 -8.32 9.45 -3.95
N GLY A 71 -7.15 8.82 -3.86
CA GLY A 71 -6.73 8.07 -2.68
C GLY A 71 -7.58 6.84 -2.42
N ARG A 72 -8.22 6.26 -3.45
CA ARG A 72 -9.03 5.06 -3.36
C ARG A 72 -8.52 4.00 -4.32
N HIS A 73 -8.49 2.76 -3.88
CA HIS A 73 -8.05 1.63 -4.71
C HIS A 73 -8.84 1.56 -6.03
N LEU A 74 -8.13 1.58 -7.17
CA LEU A 74 -8.73 1.66 -8.52
C LEU A 74 -9.70 2.84 -8.69
N GLY A 75 -9.47 3.95 -7.98
CA GLY A 75 -10.27 5.17 -8.02
C GLY A 75 -11.60 5.11 -7.26
N ARG A 76 -12.03 3.94 -6.76
CA ARG A 76 -13.40 3.76 -6.22
C ARG A 76 -13.50 2.85 -4.99
N GLY A 77 -12.56 1.92 -4.83
CA GLY A 77 -12.57 0.93 -3.77
C GLY A 77 -12.24 1.51 -2.39
N ARG A 78 -11.61 0.70 -1.54
CA ARG A 78 -11.16 1.13 -0.20
C ARG A 78 -10.19 2.30 -0.27
N GLU A 79 -10.11 3.07 0.81
CA GLU A 79 -9.12 4.12 0.95
C GLU A 79 -7.69 3.55 0.97
N ILE A 80 -6.77 4.31 0.39
CA ILE A 80 -5.34 4.06 0.50
C ILE A 80 -4.93 4.44 1.92
N LEU A 81 -4.46 3.43 2.66
CA LEU A 81 -4.09 3.58 4.06
C LEU A 81 -2.69 4.19 4.21
N PRO A 82 -2.40 4.82 5.36
CA PRO A 82 -1.04 5.22 5.71
C PRO A 82 -0.08 4.02 5.63
N PRO A 83 1.23 4.23 5.41
CA PRO A 83 1.95 5.50 5.42
C PRO A 83 1.99 6.20 4.05
N MET A 84 1.26 5.71 3.05
CA MET A 84 1.32 6.28 1.70
C MET A 84 0.94 7.77 1.72
N PRO A 85 1.83 8.71 1.32
CA PRO A 85 1.59 10.15 1.40
C PRO A 85 0.72 10.64 0.23
N ILE A 86 -0.50 10.11 0.14
CA ILE A 86 -1.43 10.34 -0.96
C ILE A 86 -1.73 11.84 -1.18
N GLY A 87 -1.76 12.63 -0.10
CA GLY A 87 -1.96 14.07 -0.15
C GLY A 87 -0.87 14.83 -0.92
N VAL A 88 0.35 14.28 -0.97
CA VAL A 88 1.47 14.83 -1.75
C VAL A 88 1.36 14.38 -3.20
N TYR A 89 1.24 13.07 -3.43
CA TYR A 89 1.24 12.52 -4.79
C TYR A 89 0.04 12.94 -5.62
N ARG A 90 -1.13 13.16 -5.01
CA ARG A 90 -2.33 13.64 -5.70
C ARG A 90 -2.17 15.04 -6.31
N GLN A 91 -1.08 15.76 -6.02
CA GLN A 91 -0.79 17.09 -6.55
C GLN A 91 0.20 17.07 -7.73
N MET A 92 0.81 15.92 -8.05
CA MET A 92 1.70 15.78 -9.20
C MET A 92 0.96 16.00 -10.52
N THR A 93 1.64 16.27 -11.63
CA THR A 93 0.97 16.35 -12.94
C THR A 93 0.57 14.95 -13.45
N ASP A 94 -0.40 14.85 -14.35
CA ASP A 94 -0.75 13.56 -14.96
C ASP A 94 0.45 12.94 -15.70
N ASN A 95 1.30 13.77 -16.31
CA ASN A 95 2.52 13.34 -16.98
C ASN A 95 3.54 12.71 -16.01
N ASP A 96 3.68 13.27 -14.79
CA ASP A 96 4.56 12.70 -13.77
C ASP A 96 4.04 11.35 -13.30
N LEU A 97 2.73 11.25 -13.05
CA LEU A 97 2.09 10.00 -12.63
C LEU A 97 2.16 8.93 -13.72
N ALA A 98 1.94 9.30 -14.98
CA ALA A 98 2.11 8.40 -16.12
C ALA A 98 3.56 7.92 -16.24
N SER A 99 4.54 8.82 -16.04
CA SER A 99 5.96 8.47 -16.08
C SER A 99 6.37 7.52 -14.95
N ILE A 100 5.83 7.72 -13.74
CA ILE A 100 6.01 6.80 -12.61
C ILE A 100 5.42 5.43 -12.95
N PHE A 101 4.18 5.39 -13.46
CA PHE A 101 3.53 4.15 -13.84
C PHE A 101 4.32 3.40 -14.93
N ALA A 102 4.74 4.11 -15.98
CA ALA A 102 5.56 3.56 -17.05
C ALA A 102 6.87 2.96 -16.49
N TYR A 103 7.56 3.66 -15.59
CA TYR A 103 8.75 3.14 -14.93
C TYR A 103 8.44 1.85 -14.14
N LEU A 104 7.37 1.82 -13.34
CA LEU A 104 6.98 0.63 -12.58
C LEU A 104 6.72 -0.57 -13.51
N GLN A 105 6.17 -0.34 -14.71
CA GLN A 105 5.96 -1.40 -15.71
C GLN A 105 7.26 -1.95 -16.33
N THR A 106 8.39 -1.24 -16.20
CA THR A 106 9.70 -1.75 -16.68
C THR A 106 10.40 -2.68 -15.68
N LEU A 107 9.90 -2.76 -14.44
CA LEU A 107 10.54 -3.54 -13.40
C LEU A 107 10.39 -5.06 -13.65
N PRO A 108 11.33 -5.89 -13.14
CA PRO A 108 11.13 -7.33 -13.11
C PRO A 108 9.84 -7.69 -12.35
N PRO A 109 8.93 -8.51 -12.91
CA PRO A 109 7.75 -8.94 -12.19
C PRO A 109 8.15 -9.86 -11.04
N ILE A 110 7.63 -9.60 -9.84
CA ILE A 110 7.85 -10.43 -8.66
C ILE A 110 6.50 -10.87 -8.11
N SER A 111 6.27 -12.18 -8.11
CA SER A 111 5.08 -12.74 -7.47
C SER A 111 5.22 -12.66 -5.95
N ASN A 112 4.40 -11.81 -5.33
CA ASN A 112 4.35 -11.63 -3.89
C ASN A 112 2.96 -11.16 -3.47
N LYS A 113 2.15 -12.10 -2.94
CA LYS A 113 0.80 -11.80 -2.46
C LYS A 113 0.87 -11.10 -1.10
N VAL A 114 0.72 -9.79 -1.12
CA VAL A 114 0.67 -8.96 0.09
C VAL A 114 -0.64 -9.23 0.85
N PRO A 115 -0.61 -9.39 2.19
CA PRO A 115 -1.82 -9.54 3.00
C PRO A 115 -2.77 -8.34 2.88
N GLU A 116 -4.07 -8.58 3.07
CA GLU A 116 -5.04 -7.49 3.20
C GLU A 116 -4.83 -6.73 4.52
N PRO A 117 -5.09 -5.41 4.54
CA PRO A 117 -5.01 -4.64 5.77
C PRO A 117 -5.91 -5.19 6.88
N LEU A 118 -5.45 -5.09 8.12
CA LEU A 118 -6.22 -5.48 9.28
C LEU A 118 -6.95 -4.24 9.83
N PRO A 119 -8.24 -4.35 10.19
CA PRO A 119 -8.97 -3.26 10.81
C PRO A 119 -8.37 -2.90 12.18
N PRO A 120 -8.67 -1.72 12.73
CA PRO A 120 -8.26 -1.37 14.09
C PRO A 120 -8.91 -2.31 15.11
N ALA A 121 -8.19 -2.59 16.20
CA ALA A 121 -8.62 -3.54 17.23
C ALA A 121 -10.00 -3.20 17.85
N SER A 122 -10.39 -1.93 17.89
CA SER A 122 -11.71 -1.50 18.39
C SER A 122 -12.86 -1.75 17.41
N ALA A 123 -12.59 -1.94 16.11
CA ALA A 123 -13.63 -2.17 15.10
C ALA A 123 -14.02 -3.66 14.96
N ALA A 124 -13.28 -4.58 15.58
CA ALA A 124 -13.53 -6.02 15.50
C ALA A 124 -14.67 -6.51 16.45
N ALA A 125 -15.41 -5.60 17.09
CA ALA A 125 -16.39 -5.90 18.14
C ALA A 125 -17.86 -5.63 17.74
N HIS A 126 -18.19 -5.58 16.45
CA HIS A 126 -19.58 -5.42 15.97
C HIS A 126 -20.02 -6.55 15.04
#